data_AF-A0A9K3PSE6-F1
#
_entry.id   AF-A0A9K3PSE6-F1
#
_cell.length_a   1.000
_cell.length_b   1.000
_cell.length_c   1.000
_cell.angle_alpha   90.00
_cell.angle_beta   90.00
_cell.angle_gamma   90.00
#
_symmetry.space_group_name_H-M   'P 1'
#
loop_
_entity.id
_entity.type
_entity.pdbx_description
1 polymer ?
#
loop_
_entity_poly.entity_id
_entity_poly.type
_entity_poly.pdbx_seq_one_letter_code
_entity_poly.pdbx_strand_id
1 'polypeptide(L)'
;MLSRLVKYYHEISAHVEGATRLEQTIRRHYFHPKLSEADPNLVLSCDTCQKNKRGSKTNGQLAPRAAVLLPWQEINCDSIGPWKIELRACNIEFKAMTIIDPATNLIETQPLLNGTAIEAADVVEDTWIAWYPRPGNSIVERSHQSVGLILSVITPEENPRSFEDGKHVIRCCLATAMHACRCTSSRAIGDLSPGALAFHRDMLLDIPMQTDITVLTTN
;
A
#
# COMPACT_ATOMS: atom_id res chain seq x y z
N MET A 1 24.38 18.47 -44.45
CA MET A 1 23.06 18.77 -45.06
C MET A 1 21.96 17.91 -44.43
N LEU A 2 22.11 16.58 -44.39
CA LEU A 2 21.15 15.64 -43.77
C LEU A 2 20.79 15.98 -42.32
N SER A 3 21.76 16.23 -41.45
CA SER A 3 21.51 16.55 -40.03
C SER A 3 20.62 17.77 -39.81
N ARG A 4 20.74 18.79 -40.68
CA ARG A 4 19.89 19.98 -40.65
C ARG A 4 18.45 19.66 -41.07
N LEU A 5 18.28 18.79 -42.07
CA LEU A 5 16.96 18.34 -42.54
C LEU A 5 16.24 17.55 -41.45
N VAL A 6 16.92 16.57 -40.84
CA VAL A 6 16.35 15.75 -39.75
C VAL A 6 15.98 16.61 -38.56
N LYS A 7 16.85 17.57 -38.18
CA LYS A 7 16.56 18.53 -37.10
C LYS A 7 15.33 19.39 -37.39
N TYR A 8 15.20 19.89 -38.61
CA TYR A 8 14.04 20.68 -39.02
C TYR A 8 12.73 19.88 -38.91
N TYR A 9 12.69 18.65 -39.47
CA TYR A 9 11.51 17.79 -39.37
C TYR A 9 11.20 17.37 -37.93
N HIS A 10 12.23 17.19 -37.11
CA HIS A 10 12.08 16.87 -35.69
C HIS A 10 11.43 18.02 -34.89
N GLU A 11 11.85 19.25 -35.15
CA GLU A 11 11.32 20.46 -34.49
C GLU A 11 9.92 20.82 -34.98
N ILE A 12 9.64 20.74 -36.28
CA ILE A 12 8.31 21.08 -36.84
C ILE A 12 7.24 20.07 -36.44
N SER A 13 7.61 18.80 -36.24
CA SER A 13 6.74 17.77 -35.67
C SER A 13 6.63 17.85 -34.14
N ALA A 14 7.07 18.96 -33.53
CA ALA A 14 6.97 19.28 -32.11
C ALA A 14 7.47 18.16 -31.17
N HIS A 15 8.51 17.43 -31.58
CA HIS A 15 9.08 16.31 -30.81
C HIS A 15 8.10 15.14 -30.52
N VAL A 16 6.93 15.10 -31.17
CA VAL A 16 5.89 14.08 -30.93
C VAL A 16 6.25 12.73 -31.56
N GLU A 17 7.10 12.75 -32.58
CA GLU A 17 7.45 11.58 -33.38
C GLU A 17 8.69 10.86 -32.82
N GLY A 18 8.57 9.55 -32.57
CA GLY A 18 9.72 8.69 -32.33
C GLY A 18 10.56 8.50 -33.60
N ALA A 19 11.81 8.05 -33.45
CA ALA A 19 12.80 7.96 -34.54
C ALA A 19 12.24 7.27 -35.81
N THR A 20 11.49 6.17 -35.65
CA THR A 20 10.89 5.44 -36.78
C THR A 20 9.83 6.23 -37.54
N ARG A 21 9.03 7.07 -36.84
CA ARG A 21 7.99 7.88 -37.48
C ARG A 21 8.61 9.08 -38.21
N LEU A 22 9.61 9.69 -37.58
CA LEU A 22 10.39 10.78 -38.18
C LEU A 22 11.04 10.32 -39.51
N GLU A 23 11.65 9.13 -39.52
CA GLU A 23 12.23 8.54 -40.72
C GLU A 23 11.18 8.35 -41.84
N GLN A 24 10.02 7.79 -41.50
CA GLN A 24 8.93 7.57 -42.47
C GLN A 24 8.41 8.88 -43.06
N THR A 25 8.32 9.94 -42.24
CA THR A 25 7.90 11.28 -42.67
C THR A 25 8.89 11.87 -43.68
N ILE A 26 10.19 11.77 -43.40
CA ILE A 26 11.23 12.30 -44.30
C ILE A 26 11.30 11.48 -45.62
N ARG A 27 11.17 10.15 -45.54
CA ARG A 27 11.19 9.24 -46.70
C ARG A 27 10.07 9.48 -47.72
N ARG A 28 8.98 10.13 -47.33
CA ARG A 28 7.90 10.52 -48.27
C ARG A 28 8.35 11.57 -49.27
N HIS A 29 9.30 12.42 -48.89
CA HIS A 29 9.71 13.57 -49.69
C HIS A 29 11.14 13.43 -50.23
N TYR A 30 12.01 12.75 -49.50
CA TYR A 30 13.43 12.70 -49.80
C TYR A 30 14.02 11.30 -49.59
N PHE A 31 14.98 10.93 -50.45
CA PHE A 31 15.78 9.73 -50.29
C PHE A 31 17.20 10.10 -49.89
N HIS A 32 17.72 9.47 -48.82
CA HIS A 32 19.12 9.59 -48.44
C HIS A 32 19.64 8.26 -47.85
N PRO A 33 20.81 7.75 -48.29
CA PRO A 33 21.33 6.44 -47.85
C PRO A 33 21.55 6.31 -46.34
N LYS A 34 21.99 7.39 -45.68
CA LYS A 34 22.30 7.42 -44.23
C LYS A 34 21.19 7.95 -43.33
N LEU A 35 19.95 8.02 -43.82
CA LEU A 35 18.83 8.58 -43.04
C LEU A 35 18.55 7.76 -41.76
N SER A 36 18.49 6.43 -41.90
CA SER A 36 18.24 5.50 -40.78
C SER A 36 19.30 5.57 -39.67
N GLU A 37 20.50 6.06 -39.96
CA GLU A 37 21.58 6.25 -38.98
C GLU A 37 21.50 7.61 -38.27
N ALA A 38 21.00 8.65 -38.94
CA ALA A 38 21.01 10.01 -38.42
C ALA A 38 19.86 10.28 -37.42
N ASP A 39 18.69 9.68 -37.66
CA ASP A 39 17.46 9.91 -36.90
C ASP A 39 17.51 9.43 -35.44
N PRO A 40 17.94 8.19 -35.12
CA PRO A 40 18.02 7.74 -33.73
C PRO A 40 19.04 8.56 -32.92
N ASN A 41 20.14 8.98 -33.55
CA ASN A 41 21.16 9.80 -32.88
C ASN A 41 20.62 11.17 -32.45
N LEU A 42 19.77 11.81 -33.27
CA LEU A 42 19.14 13.08 -32.90
C LEU A 42 18.10 12.91 -31.79
N VAL A 43 17.23 11.90 -31.88
CA VAL A 43 16.17 11.67 -30.88
C VAL A 43 16.75 11.23 -29.53
N LEU A 44 17.83 10.44 -29.53
CA LEU A 44 18.54 10.04 -28.30
C LEU A 44 19.26 11.21 -27.63
N SER A 45 19.79 12.16 -28.40
CA SER A 45 20.48 13.35 -27.88
C SER A 45 19.55 14.53 -27.56
N CYS A 46 18.27 14.48 -27.94
CA CYS A 46 17.29 15.53 -27.68
C CYS A 46 16.76 15.48 -26.23
N ASP A 47 17.08 16.50 -25.44
CA ASP A 47 16.66 16.64 -24.03
C ASP A 47 15.12 16.64 -23.87
N THR A 48 14.40 17.38 -24.72
CA THR A 48 12.93 17.44 -24.73
C THR A 48 12.31 16.07 -24.95
N CYS A 49 12.87 15.26 -25.85
CA CYS A 49 12.39 13.90 -26.10
C CYS A 49 12.70 12.97 -24.93
N GLN A 50 13.91 13.00 -24.37
CA GLN A 50 14.27 12.10 -23.26
C GLN A 50 13.43 12.37 -22.01
N LYS A 51 13.18 13.64 -21.68
CA LYS A 51 12.35 14.01 -20.52
C LYS A 51 10.88 13.64 -20.69
N ASN A 52 10.34 13.77 -21.91
CA ASN A 52 8.92 13.54 -22.19
C ASN A 52 8.62 12.13 -22.73
N LYS A 53 9.64 11.29 -22.90
CA LYS A 53 9.47 9.90 -23.35
C LYS A 53 8.68 9.13 -22.30
N ARG A 54 7.48 8.69 -22.66
CA ARG A 54 6.72 7.72 -21.87
C ARG A 54 7.43 6.38 -21.92
N GLY A 55 8.28 6.10 -20.94
CA GLY A 55 8.82 4.78 -20.67
C GLY A 55 8.07 4.14 -19.51
N SER A 56 7.70 2.87 -19.62
CA SER A 56 7.50 2.06 -18.42
C SER A 56 8.88 1.78 -17.84
N LYS A 57 9.14 2.26 -16.62
CA LYS A 57 10.29 1.76 -15.86
C LYS A 57 9.97 0.32 -15.50
N THR A 58 10.66 -0.64 -16.09
CA THR A 58 10.67 -2.01 -15.57
C THR A 58 11.59 -2.00 -14.36
N ASN A 59 11.01 -1.94 -13.17
CA ASN A 59 11.76 -2.13 -11.94
C ASN A 59 12.23 -3.60 -11.88
N GLY A 60 13.47 -3.83 -11.44
CA GLY A 60 13.93 -5.18 -11.14
C GLY A 60 13.12 -5.81 -10.00
N GLN A 61 13.18 -7.13 -9.87
CA GLN A 61 12.65 -7.79 -8.68
C GLN A 61 13.39 -7.30 -7.45
N LEU A 62 12.66 -6.99 -6.38
CA LEU A 62 13.27 -6.71 -5.09
C LEU A 62 13.97 -7.99 -4.58
N ALA A 63 15.03 -7.80 -3.80
CA ALA A 63 15.67 -8.92 -3.11
C ALA A 63 14.63 -9.63 -2.23
N PRO A 64 14.69 -10.98 -2.10
CA PRO A 64 13.81 -11.71 -1.21
C PRO A 64 13.90 -11.14 0.22
N ARG A 65 12.76 -10.76 0.80
CA ARG A 65 12.68 -10.37 2.21
C ARG A 65 12.83 -11.62 3.06
N ALA A 66 13.70 -11.59 4.07
CA ALA A 66 13.73 -12.64 5.09
C ALA A 66 12.41 -12.59 5.86
N ALA A 67 11.60 -13.65 5.74
CA ALA A 67 10.33 -13.74 6.46
C ALA A 67 10.60 -13.99 7.95
N VAL A 68 9.87 -13.26 8.81
CA VAL A 68 9.84 -13.56 10.23
C VAL A 68 9.00 -14.83 10.40
N LEU A 69 9.63 -15.89 10.88
CA LEU A 69 9.01 -17.23 10.94
C LEU A 69 8.26 -17.49 12.25
N LEU A 70 8.59 -16.74 13.31
CA LEU A 70 8.03 -16.96 14.64
C LEU A 70 7.12 -15.80 15.02
N PRO A 71 5.92 -16.10 15.56
CA PRO A 71 5.03 -15.08 16.10
C PRO A 71 5.73 -14.23 17.15
N TRP A 72 5.26 -12.99 17.30
CA TRP A 72 5.69 -12.06 18.35
C TRP A 72 7.14 -11.54 18.25
N GLN A 73 7.95 -11.98 17.28
CA GLN A 73 9.33 -11.50 17.16
C GLN A 73 9.44 -10.10 16.56
N GLU A 74 8.54 -9.78 15.65
CA GLU A 74 8.48 -8.49 14.95
C GLU A 74 7.04 -7.98 14.96
N ILE A 75 6.86 -6.66 14.99
CA ILE A 75 5.57 -6.03 14.70
C ILE A 75 5.72 -4.95 13.65
N ASN A 76 4.74 -4.86 12.75
CA ASN A 76 4.62 -3.85 11.73
C ASN A 76 3.57 -2.82 12.17
N CYS A 77 3.98 -1.59 12.50
CA CYS A 77 3.07 -0.54 12.98
C CYS A 77 2.81 0.52 11.90
N ASP A 78 1.59 1.01 11.69
CA ASP A 78 1.37 2.16 10.79
C ASP A 78 0.15 2.99 11.10
N SER A 79 0.20 4.25 10.71
CA SER A 79 -0.95 5.13 10.76
C SER A 79 -1.66 5.17 9.40
N ILE A 80 -2.92 4.73 9.37
CA ILE A 80 -3.80 4.78 8.21
C ILE A 80 -4.85 5.90 8.36
N GLY A 81 -5.29 6.45 7.24
CA GLY A 81 -6.14 7.65 7.18
C GLY A 81 -5.42 8.84 6.52
N PRO A 82 -5.84 10.09 6.78
CA PRO A 82 -6.89 10.50 7.72
C PRO A 82 -8.30 10.24 7.19
N TRP A 83 -9.23 9.93 8.09
CA TRP A 83 -10.66 9.88 7.80
C TRP A 83 -11.41 10.97 8.52
N LYS A 84 -12.50 11.42 7.90
CA LYS A 84 -13.36 12.48 8.40
C LYS A 84 -14.75 11.92 8.65
N ILE A 85 -15.26 12.15 9.85
CA ILE A 85 -16.64 11.88 10.22
C ILE A 85 -17.31 13.23 10.46
N GLU A 86 -18.29 13.55 9.62
CA GLU A 86 -19.09 14.76 9.76
C GLU A 86 -20.24 14.50 10.73
N LEU A 87 -20.21 15.11 11.90
CA LEU A 87 -21.32 15.10 12.85
C LEU A 87 -22.10 16.40 12.74
N ARG A 88 -23.36 16.39 13.16
CA ARG A 88 -24.23 17.58 13.12
C ARG A 88 -23.67 18.80 13.85
N ALA A 89 -22.83 18.60 14.87
CA ALA A 89 -22.28 19.65 15.72
C ALA A 89 -20.76 19.84 15.62
N CYS A 90 -20.01 18.83 15.14
CA CYS A 90 -18.55 18.92 14.99
C CYS A 90 -18.04 17.91 13.96
N ASN A 91 -16.90 18.20 13.33
CA ASN A 91 -16.23 17.25 12.45
C ASN A 91 -15.07 16.59 13.20
N ILE A 92 -15.00 15.26 13.14
CA ILE A 92 -13.88 14.51 13.70
C ILE A 92 -12.99 14.07 12.56
N GLU A 93 -11.72 14.45 12.61
CA GLU A 93 -10.67 13.91 11.76
C GLU A 93 -9.76 13.03 12.61
N PHE A 94 -9.50 11.80 12.16
CA PHE A 94 -8.65 10.87 12.89
C PHE A 94 -7.85 9.99 11.93
N LYS A 95 -6.75 9.44 12.43
CA LYS A 95 -6.04 8.31 11.82
C LYS A 95 -6.30 7.06 12.67
N ALA A 96 -6.04 5.87 12.15
CA ALA A 96 -5.93 4.68 12.99
C ALA A 96 -4.50 4.15 12.96
N MET A 97 -3.98 3.77 14.11
CA MET A 97 -2.80 2.92 14.19
C MET A 97 -3.22 1.49 13.86
N THR A 98 -2.44 0.80 13.04
CA THR A 98 -2.49 -0.65 12.85
C THR A 98 -1.18 -1.25 13.31
N ILE A 99 -1.25 -2.40 13.96
CA ILE A 99 -0.09 -3.13 14.47
C ILE A 99 -0.28 -4.58 14.04
N ILE A 100 0.67 -5.11 13.28
CA ILE A 100 0.55 -6.42 12.64
C ILE A 100 1.75 -7.29 13.01
N ASP A 101 1.53 -8.50 13.50
CA ASP A 101 2.58 -9.52 13.54
C ASP A 101 2.71 -10.15 12.14
N PRO A 102 3.84 -9.96 11.43
CA PRO A 102 4.01 -10.47 10.07
C PRO A 102 4.08 -11.99 9.99
N ALA A 103 4.36 -12.71 11.08
CA ALA A 103 4.40 -14.17 11.08
C ALA A 103 2.98 -14.78 11.07
N THR A 104 2.05 -14.16 11.81
CA THR A 104 0.67 -14.65 11.96
C THR A 104 -0.36 -13.86 11.15
N ASN A 105 0.01 -12.68 10.64
CA ASN A 105 -0.88 -11.63 10.17
C ASN A 105 -1.90 -11.15 11.23
N LEU A 106 -1.66 -11.39 12.53
CA LEU A 106 -2.53 -10.90 13.59
C LEU A 106 -2.49 -9.37 13.63
N ILE A 107 -3.66 -8.74 13.62
CA ILE A 107 -3.81 -7.28 13.58
C ILE A 107 -4.46 -6.74 14.86
N GLU A 108 -3.87 -5.68 15.40
CA GLU A 108 -4.45 -4.74 16.36
C GLU A 108 -4.66 -3.39 15.70
N THR A 109 -5.74 -2.69 16.05
CA THR A 109 -6.04 -1.36 15.51
C THR A 109 -6.67 -0.43 16.53
N GLN A 110 -6.20 0.81 16.62
CA GLN A 110 -6.68 1.79 17.59
C GLN A 110 -6.65 3.21 16.99
N PRO A 111 -7.60 4.11 17.32
CA PRO A 111 -7.62 5.44 16.73
C PRO A 111 -6.50 6.34 17.30
N LEU A 112 -5.96 7.18 16.43
CA LEU A 112 -5.06 8.30 16.70
C LEU A 112 -5.81 9.60 16.39
N LEU A 113 -6.21 10.33 17.41
CA LEU A 113 -7.00 11.56 17.27
C LEU A 113 -6.11 12.78 17.02
N ASN A 114 -4.94 12.83 17.64
CA ASN A 114 -3.99 13.94 17.46
C ASN A 114 -2.97 13.62 16.36
N GLY A 115 -2.73 12.33 16.08
CA GLY A 115 -1.79 11.86 15.06
C GLY A 115 -0.33 12.11 15.41
N THR A 116 -0.02 12.25 16.71
CA THR A 116 1.34 12.52 17.21
C THR A 116 2.12 11.22 17.42
N ALA A 117 3.46 11.31 17.40
CA ALA A 117 4.32 10.16 17.67
C ALA A 117 4.20 9.64 19.11
N ILE A 118 3.88 10.51 20.08
CA ILE A 118 3.67 10.13 21.48
C ILE A 118 2.39 9.32 21.61
N GLU A 119 1.28 9.82 21.06
CA GLU A 119 0.00 9.09 21.03
C GLU A 119 0.14 7.75 20.30
N ALA A 120 0.93 7.69 19.23
CA ALA A 120 1.26 6.46 18.53
C ALA A 120 2.02 5.45 19.41
N ALA A 121 3.01 5.92 20.19
CA ALA A 121 3.76 5.08 21.12
C ALA A 121 2.86 4.56 22.25
N ASP A 122 2.07 5.44 22.86
CA ASP A 122 1.10 5.09 23.92
C ASP A 122 0.12 4.02 23.41
N VAL A 123 -0.39 4.19 22.19
CA VAL A 123 -1.28 3.19 21.57
C VAL A 123 -0.60 1.84 21.41
N VAL A 124 0.65 1.78 20.96
CA VAL A 124 1.39 0.52 20.82
C VAL A 124 1.63 -0.13 22.20
N GLU A 125 1.91 0.68 23.21
CA GLU A 125 2.09 0.21 24.59
C GLU A 125 0.79 -0.37 25.18
N ASP A 126 -0.31 0.37 25.09
CA ASP A 126 -1.61 0.03 25.67
C ASP A 126 -2.33 -1.11 24.95
N THR A 127 -1.95 -1.41 23.70
CA THR A 127 -2.58 -2.47 22.89
C THR A 127 -1.68 -3.69 22.74
N TRP A 128 -0.52 -3.55 22.10
CA TRP A 128 0.31 -4.71 21.80
C TRP A 128 1.12 -5.15 23.01
N ILE A 129 1.86 -4.22 23.61
CA ILE A 129 2.80 -4.54 24.70
C ILE A 129 2.06 -4.94 25.97
N ALA A 130 0.86 -4.42 26.20
CA ALA A 130 0.03 -4.79 27.34
C ALA A 130 -0.58 -6.21 27.24
N TRP A 131 -0.80 -6.73 26.03
CA TRP A 131 -1.54 -7.98 25.83
C TRP A 131 -0.68 -9.13 25.29
N TYR A 132 0.39 -8.84 24.55
CA TYR A 132 1.22 -9.83 23.87
C TYR A 132 2.70 -9.76 24.28
N PRO A 133 3.50 -10.81 24.01
CA PRO A 133 4.93 -10.78 24.25
C PRO A 133 5.61 -9.60 23.55
N ARG A 134 6.59 -9.00 24.23
CA ARG A 134 7.35 -7.87 23.70
C ARG A 134 8.17 -8.30 22.46
N PRO A 135 8.00 -7.64 21.31
CA PRO A 135 8.76 -7.97 20.11
C PRO A 135 10.22 -7.52 20.21
N GLY A 136 11.08 -8.24 19.49
CA GLY A 136 12.51 -7.91 19.38
C GLY A 136 12.79 -6.78 18.40
N ASN A 137 11.95 -6.64 17.36
CA ASN A 137 12.05 -5.60 16.33
C ASN A 137 10.67 -5.00 16.00
N SER A 138 10.64 -3.74 15.55
CA SER A 138 9.43 -3.10 15.02
C SER A 138 9.71 -2.40 13.70
N ILE A 139 8.95 -2.72 12.65
CA ILE A 139 9.00 -2.09 11.33
C ILE A 139 7.69 -1.30 11.12
N VAL A 140 7.64 -0.31 10.23
CA VAL A 140 6.45 0.56 10.06
C VAL A 140 5.86 0.44 8.64
N GLU A 141 4.64 -0.08 8.46
CA GLU A 141 4.02 -0.42 7.14
C GLU A 141 2.47 -0.44 7.05
N ARG A 142 1.91 -0.28 5.83
CA ARG A 142 0.62 0.40 5.53
C ARG A 142 -0.63 -0.45 5.15
N SER A 143 -1.75 -0.38 5.91
CA SER A 143 -2.96 -1.25 5.77
C SER A 143 -4.34 -0.54 5.62
N HIS A 144 -4.52 0.29 4.60
CA HIS A 144 -5.59 1.32 4.50
C HIS A 144 -6.97 0.88 3.98
N GLN A 145 -7.07 -0.21 3.20
CA GLN A 145 -8.29 -0.47 2.39
C GLN A 145 -9.46 -1.04 3.21
N SER A 146 -9.20 -1.91 4.19
CA SER A 146 -10.26 -2.60 4.96
C SER A 146 -10.99 -1.66 5.91
N VAL A 147 -10.26 -0.77 6.60
CA VAL A 147 -10.86 0.14 7.58
C VAL A 147 -11.73 1.21 6.92
N GLY A 148 -11.32 1.74 5.77
CA GLY A 148 -12.11 2.72 5.03
C GLY A 148 -13.47 2.20 4.55
N LEU A 149 -13.55 0.91 4.21
CA LEU A 149 -14.80 0.27 3.77
C LEU A 149 -15.81 0.17 4.92
N ILE A 150 -15.37 -0.24 6.10
CA ILE A 150 -16.26 -0.45 7.25
C ILE A 150 -16.74 0.89 7.83
N LEU A 151 -15.87 1.91 7.88
CA LEU A 151 -16.25 3.26 8.30
C LEU A 151 -17.37 3.83 7.42
N SER A 152 -17.31 3.58 6.11
CA SER A 152 -18.30 4.07 5.16
C SER A 152 -19.69 3.45 5.35
N VAL A 153 -19.76 2.26 5.94
CA VAL A 153 -21.03 1.56 6.21
C VAL A 153 -21.62 1.94 7.56
N ILE A 154 -20.80 1.96 8.62
CA ILE A 154 -21.28 2.16 9.99
C ILE A 154 -21.62 3.64 10.27
N THR A 155 -20.87 4.57 9.68
CA THR A 155 -21.05 6.01 9.97
C THR A 155 -22.46 6.52 9.64
N PRO A 156 -23.07 6.19 8.48
CA PRO A 156 -24.45 6.56 8.18
C PRO A 156 -25.50 5.86 9.06
N GLU A 157 -25.22 4.63 9.53
CA GLU A 157 -26.15 3.82 10.34
C GLU A 157 -26.30 4.38 11.76
N GLU A 158 -25.17 4.66 12.43
CA GLU A 158 -25.15 5.11 13.83
C GLU A 158 -25.55 6.59 14.00
N ASN A 159 -25.41 7.42 12.94
CA ASN A 159 -25.74 8.86 12.94
C ASN A 159 -25.28 9.61 14.23
N PRO A 160 -23.98 9.54 14.59
CA PRO A 160 -23.48 10.13 15.83
C PRO A 160 -23.73 11.65 15.88
N ARG A 161 -24.17 12.15 17.04
CA ARG A 161 -24.53 13.57 17.24
C ARG A 161 -23.56 14.31 18.17
N SER A 162 -22.90 13.59 19.07
CA SER A 162 -21.90 14.10 20.01
C SER A 162 -20.49 13.62 19.67
N PHE A 163 -19.47 14.35 20.15
CA PHE A 163 -18.07 13.98 19.97
C PHE A 163 -17.74 12.62 20.63
N GLU A 164 -18.31 12.35 21.80
CA GLU A 164 -18.09 11.07 22.50
C GLU A 164 -18.76 9.90 21.76
N ASP A 165 -19.97 10.11 21.23
CA ASP A 165 -20.65 9.14 20.37
C ASP A 165 -19.83 8.87 19.11
N GLY A 166 -19.24 9.91 18.50
CA GLY A 166 -18.36 9.77 17.35
C GLY A 166 -17.12 8.93 17.65
N LYS A 167 -16.48 9.12 18.81
CA LYS A 167 -15.37 8.26 19.28
C LYS A 167 -15.81 6.82 19.49
N HIS A 168 -17.00 6.61 20.07
CA HIS A 168 -17.55 5.28 20.27
C HIS A 168 -17.74 4.56 18.93
N VAL A 169 -18.35 5.24 17.95
CA VAL A 169 -18.53 4.72 16.58
C VAL A 169 -17.20 4.37 15.94
N ILE A 170 -16.18 5.23 16.06
CA ILE A 170 -14.83 4.95 15.56
C ILE A 170 -14.26 3.67 16.19
N ARG A 171 -14.35 3.53 17.51
CA ARG A 171 -13.84 2.35 18.22
C ARG A 171 -14.60 1.08 17.83
N CYS A 172 -15.93 1.13 17.74
CA CYS A 172 -16.75 0.01 17.31
C CYS A 172 -16.45 -0.40 15.87
N CYS A 173 -16.22 0.57 14.98
CA CYS A 173 -15.83 0.31 13.60
C CYS A 173 -14.46 -0.37 13.52
N LEU A 174 -13.46 0.15 14.25
CA LEU A 174 -12.12 -0.42 14.28
C LEU A 174 -12.12 -1.82 14.89
N ALA A 175 -12.86 -2.03 15.99
CA ALA A 175 -13.01 -3.34 16.61
C ALA A 175 -13.68 -4.35 15.66
N THR A 176 -14.74 -3.94 14.94
CA THR A 176 -15.41 -4.79 13.94
C THR A 176 -14.47 -5.13 12.79
N ALA A 177 -13.72 -4.15 12.29
CA ALA A 177 -12.73 -4.36 11.23
C ALA A 177 -11.63 -5.33 11.65
N MET A 178 -11.11 -5.14 12.86
CA MET A 178 -10.10 -5.99 13.46
C MET A 178 -10.60 -7.43 13.61
N HIS A 179 -11.80 -7.63 14.16
CA HIS A 179 -12.40 -8.96 14.30
C HIS A 179 -12.58 -9.64 12.92
N ALA A 180 -13.08 -8.92 11.92
CA ALA A 180 -13.22 -9.45 10.57
C ALA A 180 -11.87 -9.87 9.98
N CYS A 181 -10.82 -9.05 10.11
CA CYS A 181 -9.48 -9.39 9.66
C CYS A 181 -8.91 -10.63 10.37
N ARG A 182 -9.19 -10.81 11.67
CA ARG A 182 -8.73 -11.98 12.44
C ARG A 182 -9.40 -13.29 12.05
N CYS A 183 -10.67 -13.23 11.64
CA CYS A 183 -11.45 -14.41 11.27
C CYS A 183 -11.32 -14.77 9.79
N THR A 184 -10.79 -13.88 8.95
CA THR A 184 -10.71 -14.11 7.50
C THR A 184 -9.53 -15.01 7.13
N SER A 185 -9.78 -16.09 6.40
CA SER A 185 -8.73 -16.98 5.86
C SER A 185 -7.84 -16.24 4.86
N SER A 186 -6.53 -16.43 4.95
CA SER A 186 -5.56 -15.81 4.04
C SER A 186 -4.67 -16.84 3.37
N ARG A 187 -4.57 -16.76 2.04
CA ARG A 187 -3.67 -17.60 1.23
C ARG A 187 -2.20 -17.43 1.61
N ALA A 188 -1.83 -16.27 2.13
CA ALA A 188 -0.45 -15.99 2.55
C ALA A 188 -0.01 -16.84 3.76
N ILE A 189 -0.97 -17.35 4.55
CA ILE A 189 -0.74 -18.19 5.73
C ILE A 189 -1.38 -19.57 5.56
N GLY A 190 -1.43 -20.07 4.32
CA GLY A 190 -1.92 -21.42 4.00
C GLY A 190 -3.42 -21.60 4.25
N ASP A 191 -4.23 -20.59 3.91
CA ASP A 191 -5.69 -20.59 4.06
C ASP A 191 -6.20 -20.66 5.51
N LEU A 192 -5.32 -20.39 6.47
CA LEU A 192 -5.67 -20.19 7.89
C LEU A 192 -6.15 -18.76 8.14
N SER A 193 -6.91 -18.56 9.21
CA SER A 193 -7.23 -17.23 9.71
C SER A 193 -6.12 -16.74 10.67
N PRO A 194 -5.79 -15.44 10.68
CA PRO A 194 -4.75 -14.92 11.56
C PRO A 194 -4.97 -15.24 13.04
N GLY A 195 -6.22 -15.14 13.51
CA GLY A 195 -6.59 -15.48 14.88
C GLY A 195 -6.38 -16.96 15.20
N ALA A 196 -6.74 -17.85 14.28
CA ALA A 196 -6.52 -19.28 14.47
C ALA A 196 -5.04 -19.67 14.50
N LEU A 197 -4.21 -18.98 13.72
CA LEU A 197 -2.78 -19.20 13.72
C LEU A 197 -2.11 -18.68 15.00
N ALA A 198 -2.54 -17.52 15.50
CA ALA A 198 -1.96 -16.91 16.71
C ALA A 198 -2.40 -17.61 18.01
N PHE A 199 -3.65 -18.06 18.11
CA PHE A 199 -4.24 -18.55 19.35
C PHE A 199 -4.57 -20.05 19.34
N HIS A 200 -4.29 -20.75 18.24
CA HIS A 200 -4.61 -22.17 18.06
C HIS A 200 -6.11 -22.47 18.26
N ARG A 201 -6.98 -21.51 17.92
CA ARG A 201 -8.44 -21.60 18.03
C ARG A 201 -9.13 -20.75 16.98
N ASP A 202 -10.19 -21.28 16.39
CA ASP A 202 -11.01 -20.52 15.45
C ASP A 202 -11.73 -19.36 16.15
N MET A 203 -11.64 -18.16 15.58
CA MET A 203 -12.22 -16.96 16.17
C MET A 203 -13.69 -16.72 15.81
N LEU A 204 -14.27 -17.55 14.94
CA LEU A 204 -15.69 -17.48 14.57
C LEU A 204 -16.53 -18.55 15.29
N LEU A 205 -16.02 -19.78 15.38
CA LEU A 205 -16.73 -20.97 15.87
C LEU A 205 -16.20 -21.48 17.23
N ASP A 206 -15.21 -20.80 17.84
CA ASP A 206 -14.53 -21.17 19.11
C ASP A 206 -14.19 -22.67 19.21
N ILE A 207 -13.66 -23.22 18.12
CA ILE A 207 -13.20 -24.60 18.02
C ILE A 207 -11.67 -24.63 18.07
N PRO A 208 -11.07 -25.57 18.83
CA PRO A 208 -9.63 -25.69 18.90
C PRO A 208 -9.07 -26.10 17.53
N MET A 209 -7.94 -25.50 17.16
CA MET A 209 -7.27 -25.76 15.90
C MET A 209 -5.81 -26.13 16.13
N GLN A 210 -5.36 -27.22 15.53
CA GLN A 210 -3.93 -27.53 15.46
C GLN A 210 -3.33 -26.84 14.25
N THR A 211 -2.46 -25.87 14.50
CA THR A 211 -1.75 -25.12 13.47
C THR A 211 -0.25 -25.20 13.76
N ASP A 212 0.52 -25.69 12.79
CA ASP A 212 1.98 -25.73 12.86
C ASP A 212 2.55 -24.74 11.86
N ILE A 213 3.11 -23.64 12.39
CA ILE A 213 3.64 -22.55 11.56
C ILE A 213 4.87 -22.99 10.77
N THR A 214 5.61 -23.99 11.25
CA THR A 214 6.82 -24.48 10.58
C THR A 214 6.47 -25.20 9.28
N VAL A 215 5.36 -25.95 9.26
CA VAL A 215 4.86 -26.67 8.07
C VAL A 215 4.40 -25.70 6.98
N LEU A 216 3.88 -24.54 7.34
CA LEU A 216 3.39 -23.53 6.38
C LEU A 216 4.53 -22.86 5.59
N THR A 217 5.75 -22.88 6.13
CA THR A 217 6.92 -22.20 5.53
C THR A 217 7.74 -23.08 4.59
N THR A 218 7.44 -24.39 4.53
CA THR A 218 8.18 -25.39 3.76
C THR A 218 7.59 -25.72 2.38
N ASN A 219 6.48 -25.08 1.99
CA ASN A 219 5.87 -25.19 0.64
C ASN A 219 6.15 -23.95 -0.20
#